data_AF-A0A0F9V0V2-F1
#
_entry.id   AF-A0A0F9V0V2-F1
#
_cell.length_a   1.000
_cell.length_b   1.000
_cell.length_c   1.000
_cell.angle_alpha   90.00
_cell.angle_beta   90.00
_cell.angle_gamma   90.00
#
_symmetry.space_group_name_H-M   'P 1'
#
loop_
_entity.id
_entity.type
_entity.pdbx_description
1 polymer ?
#
loop_
_entity_poly.entity_id
_entity_poly.type
_entity_poly.pdbx_seq_one_letter_code
_entity_poly.pdbx_strand_id
1 'polypeptide(L)'
;MSTSTACYLKVSTPILSFLREFYYMDSKLSKNISSLSDQIWFTRKCRIRASERLLSNYFHSNLILVWYSFLTFSFSVYLIKNPDFFNLNTDIIMVLTTGAVFTLSLFIPQLNLKARYEKLKKNYIEMQGLVSELSLCDSKNNFFEIQGDYQALLDSVENHRPFDMLYFVHFEADKNCSRNLSFFEVLRLYVYVFVRTSFITLAYTLPVFCVVSL
;
A
#
# COMPACT_ATOMS: atom_id res chain seq x y z
N MET A 1 48.28 6.81 -65.45
CA MET A 1 46.93 6.45 -65.92
C MET A 1 46.70 5.01 -65.48
N SER A 2 45.73 4.60 -64.66
CA SER A 2 44.44 5.18 -64.27
C SER A 2 44.12 4.87 -62.81
N THR A 3 43.50 5.83 -62.12
CA THR A 3 42.85 5.66 -60.82
C THR A 3 41.41 5.20 -61.05
N SER A 4 41.08 3.97 -60.68
CA SER A 4 39.70 3.48 -60.67
C SER A 4 39.07 3.74 -59.30
N THR A 5 38.49 4.92 -59.13
CA THR A 5 37.56 5.24 -58.03
C THR A 5 36.28 4.42 -58.21
N ALA A 6 36.13 3.36 -57.42
CA ALA A 6 34.87 2.65 -57.27
C ALA A 6 33.86 3.57 -56.57
N CYS A 7 32.91 4.08 -57.35
CA CYS A 7 31.75 4.81 -56.88
C CYS A 7 30.84 3.82 -56.14
N TYR A 8 30.90 3.80 -54.80
CA TYR A 8 29.90 3.11 -53.99
C TYR A 8 28.57 3.83 -54.14
N LEU A 9 27.72 3.31 -55.03
CA LEU A 9 26.32 3.69 -55.16
C LEU A 9 25.64 3.47 -53.81
N LYS A 10 25.36 4.59 -53.13
CA LYS A 10 24.49 4.66 -51.96
C LYS A 10 23.05 4.43 -52.42
N VAL A 11 22.69 3.18 -52.70
CA VAL A 11 21.31 2.81 -53.03
C VAL A 11 20.51 2.76 -51.72
N SER A 12 20.01 3.93 -51.32
CA SER A 12 18.94 4.05 -50.32
C SER A 12 17.62 3.63 -50.98
N THR A 13 17.30 2.34 -51.00
CA THR A 13 16.00 1.89 -51.51
C THR A 13 14.89 2.31 -50.53
N PRO A 14 13.73 2.80 -51.02
CA PRO A 14 12.61 3.22 -50.18
C PRO A 14 12.05 2.08 -49.29
N ILE A 15 12.29 0.83 -49.69
CA ILE A 15 11.92 -0.38 -48.94
C ILE A 15 12.81 -0.53 -47.69
N LEU A 16 14.11 -0.22 -47.79
CA LEU A 16 15.03 -0.28 -46.65
C LEU A 16 14.74 0.83 -45.62
N SER A 17 14.32 2.02 -46.07
CA SER A 17 13.85 3.07 -45.16
C SER A 17 12.52 2.70 -44.48
N PHE A 18 11.58 2.09 -45.21
CA PHE A 18 10.29 1.65 -44.67
C PHE A 18 10.46 0.51 -43.65
N LEU A 19 11.29 -0.49 -43.95
CA LEU A 19 11.61 -1.58 -43.01
C LEU A 19 12.32 -1.06 -41.75
N ARG A 20 13.19 -0.06 -41.89
CA ARG A 20 13.83 0.61 -40.75
C ARG A 20 12.82 1.37 -39.89
N GLU A 21 11.88 2.09 -40.49
CA GLU A 21 10.81 2.78 -39.76
C GLU A 21 9.87 1.79 -39.05
N PHE A 22 9.51 0.70 -39.72
CA PHE A 22 8.69 -0.36 -39.14
C PHE A 22 9.37 -1.02 -37.93
N TYR A 23 10.64 -1.44 -38.07
CA TYR A 23 11.42 -2.01 -36.97
C TYR A 23 11.61 -1.02 -35.82
N TYR A 24 11.87 0.25 -36.12
CA TYR A 24 12.00 1.29 -35.10
C TYR A 24 10.68 1.51 -34.33
N MET A 25 9.54 1.51 -35.02
CA MET A 25 8.22 1.63 -34.38
C MET A 25 7.90 0.44 -33.47
N ASP A 26 8.25 -0.77 -33.87
CA ASP A 26 8.07 -1.99 -33.09
C ASP A 26 8.97 -2.02 -31.84
N SER A 27 10.23 -1.62 -31.98
CA SER A 27 11.17 -1.47 -30.85
C SER A 27 10.73 -0.40 -29.84
N LYS A 28 10.08 0.67 -30.30
CA LYS A 28 9.55 1.73 -29.44
C LYS A 28 8.29 1.25 -28.70
N LEU A 29 7.42 0.50 -29.36
CA LEU A 29 6.22 -0.05 -28.76
C LEU A 29 6.58 -1.07 -27.67
N SER A 30 7.47 -2.02 -27.95
CA SER A 30 7.94 -3.00 -26.96
C SER A 30 8.58 -2.34 -25.74
N LYS A 31 9.38 -1.28 -25.95
CA LYS A 31 9.91 -0.47 -24.84
C LYS A 31 8.81 0.17 -24.00
N ASN A 32 7.80 0.77 -24.63
CA ASN A 32 6.68 1.39 -23.92
C ASN A 32 5.85 0.35 -23.13
N ILE A 33 5.62 -0.82 -23.72
CA ILE A 33 4.94 -1.96 -23.07
C ILE A 33 5.72 -2.38 -21.82
N SER A 34 7.04 -2.57 -21.91
CA SER A 34 7.86 -2.94 -20.75
C SER A 34 7.80 -1.88 -19.64
N SER A 35 7.91 -0.60 -19.99
CA SER A 35 7.83 0.51 -19.03
C SER A 35 6.47 0.60 -18.35
N LEU A 36 5.37 0.37 -19.09
CA LEU A 36 4.03 0.40 -18.52
C LEU A 36 3.80 -0.81 -17.61
N SER A 37 4.29 -1.99 -18.00
CA SER A 37 4.22 -3.21 -17.18
C SER A 37 4.93 -3.00 -15.83
N ASP A 38 6.12 -2.42 -15.83
CA ASP A 38 6.88 -2.11 -14.61
C ASP A 38 6.14 -1.10 -13.71
N GLN A 39 5.53 -0.07 -14.30
CA GLN A 39 4.73 0.91 -13.57
C GLN A 39 3.50 0.26 -12.92
N ILE A 40 2.73 -0.53 -13.68
CA ILE A 40 1.55 -1.23 -13.16
C ILE A 40 1.98 -2.20 -12.05
N TRP A 41 3.05 -2.95 -12.25
CA TRP A 41 3.60 -3.88 -11.26
C TRP A 41 3.99 -3.15 -9.96
N PHE A 42 4.71 -2.03 -10.07
CA PHE A 42 5.16 -1.26 -8.91
C PHE A 42 3.98 -0.66 -8.13
N THR A 43 3.03 -0.04 -8.84
CA THR A 43 1.79 0.50 -8.26
C THR A 43 0.99 -0.60 -7.56
N ARG A 44 0.84 -1.76 -8.22
CA ARG A 44 0.13 -2.92 -7.67
C ARG A 44 0.74 -3.35 -6.34
N LYS A 45 2.07 -3.48 -6.27
CA LYS A 45 2.79 -3.86 -5.04
C LYS A 45 2.59 -2.84 -3.91
N CYS A 46 2.68 -1.55 -4.22
CA CYS A 46 2.42 -0.50 -3.23
C CYS A 46 0.96 -0.53 -2.73
N ARG A 47 -0.02 -0.80 -3.61
CA ARG A 47 -1.45 -0.93 -3.24
C ARG A 47 -1.72 -2.17 -2.39
N ILE A 48 -1.03 -3.29 -2.65
CA ILE A 48 -1.09 -4.48 -1.79
C ILE A 48 -0.67 -4.09 -0.37
N ARG A 49 0.46 -3.39 -0.18
CA ARG A 49 0.90 -2.97 1.15
C ARG A 49 -0.02 -1.97 1.83
N ALA A 50 -0.56 -1.01 1.08
CA ALA A 50 -1.59 -0.12 1.60
C ALA A 50 -2.82 -0.90 2.10
N SER A 51 -3.24 -1.94 1.37
CA SER A 51 -4.37 -2.78 1.75
C SER A 51 -4.11 -3.58 3.03
N GLU A 52 -2.92 -4.15 3.19
CA GLU A 52 -2.52 -4.88 4.40
C GLU A 52 -2.45 -3.96 5.62
N ARG A 53 -1.93 -2.73 5.44
CA ARG A 53 -1.93 -1.71 6.51
C ARG A 53 -3.34 -1.39 6.96
N LEU A 54 -4.28 -1.19 6.04
CA LEU A 54 -5.68 -0.94 6.39
C LEU A 54 -6.32 -2.12 7.13
N LEU A 55 -6.05 -3.34 6.66
CA LEU A 55 -6.55 -4.56 7.29
C LEU A 55 -5.99 -4.74 8.71
N SER A 56 -4.69 -4.52 8.89
CA SER A 56 -4.04 -4.53 10.21
C SER A 56 -4.64 -3.45 11.13
N ASN A 57 -4.84 -2.24 10.64
CA ASN A 57 -5.46 -1.17 11.41
C ASN A 57 -6.92 -1.50 11.80
N TYR A 58 -7.68 -2.11 10.89
CA TYR A 58 -9.03 -2.60 11.17
C TYR A 58 -9.00 -3.65 12.29
N PHE A 59 -8.13 -4.65 12.18
CA PHE A 59 -7.99 -5.70 13.18
C PHE A 59 -7.62 -5.13 14.56
N HIS A 60 -6.54 -4.33 14.65
CA HIS A 60 -6.08 -3.79 15.93
C HIS A 60 -7.08 -2.83 16.57
N SER A 61 -7.73 -1.97 15.79
CA SER A 61 -8.72 -1.02 16.35
C SER A 61 -9.90 -1.76 16.98
N ASN A 62 -10.43 -2.79 16.31
CA ASN A 62 -11.53 -3.59 16.84
C ASN A 62 -11.07 -4.46 18.03
N LEU A 63 -9.89 -5.08 17.96
CA LEU A 63 -9.39 -5.92 19.03
C LEU A 63 -9.09 -5.10 20.30
N ILE A 64 -8.51 -3.90 20.17
CA ILE A 64 -8.31 -2.97 21.30
C ILE A 64 -9.66 -2.57 21.88
N LEU A 65 -10.66 -2.25 21.06
CA LEU A 65 -11.99 -1.91 21.55
C LEU A 65 -12.61 -3.05 22.37
N VAL A 66 -12.54 -4.28 21.86
CA VAL A 66 -13.02 -5.48 22.58
C VAL A 66 -12.24 -5.68 23.87
N TRP A 67 -10.91 -5.52 23.82
CA TRP A 67 -10.03 -5.68 24.97
C TRP A 67 -10.39 -4.72 26.12
N TYR A 68 -10.55 -3.44 25.81
CA TYR A 68 -10.94 -2.45 26.80
C TYR A 68 -12.38 -2.62 27.26
N SER A 69 -13.31 -3.00 26.37
CA SER A 69 -14.70 -3.29 26.75
C SER A 69 -14.78 -4.42 27.77
N PHE A 70 -14.06 -5.52 27.52
CA PHE A 70 -13.98 -6.65 28.43
C PHE A 70 -13.45 -6.23 29.80
N LEU A 71 -12.34 -5.49 29.84
CA LEU A 71 -11.75 -5.01 31.08
C LEU A 71 -12.69 -4.08 31.86
N THR A 72 -13.29 -3.10 31.20
CA THR A 72 -14.25 -2.19 31.86
C THR A 72 -15.46 -2.94 32.43
N PHE A 73 -15.95 -3.96 31.72
CA PHE A 73 -17.02 -4.82 32.23
C PHE A 73 -16.57 -5.63 33.45
N SER A 74 -15.39 -6.26 33.40
CA SER A 74 -14.84 -7.01 34.54
C SER A 74 -14.62 -6.13 35.76
N PHE A 75 -14.11 -4.90 35.59
CA PHE A 75 -13.97 -3.95 36.70
C PHE A 75 -15.31 -3.51 37.26
N SER A 76 -16.30 -3.21 36.43
CA SER A 76 -17.64 -2.87 36.90
C SER A 76 -18.24 -3.97 37.78
N VAL A 77 -18.04 -5.25 37.45
CA VAL A 77 -18.48 -6.38 38.29
C VAL A 77 -17.66 -6.46 39.58
N TYR A 78 -16.33 -6.32 39.50
CA TYR A 78 -15.45 -6.41 40.66
C TYR A 78 -15.72 -5.31 41.71
N LEU A 79 -16.01 -4.08 41.24
CA LEU A 79 -16.28 -2.93 42.08
C LEU A 79 -17.56 -3.06 42.92
N ILE A 80 -18.49 -3.94 42.55
CA ILE A 80 -19.65 -4.27 43.40
C ILE A 80 -19.19 -4.82 44.76
N LYS A 81 -18.10 -5.60 44.76
CA LYS A 81 -17.56 -6.19 45.98
C LYS A 81 -16.60 -5.25 46.70
N ASN A 82 -15.76 -4.54 45.96
CA ASN A 82 -14.72 -3.65 46.48
C ASN A 82 -14.82 -2.26 45.81
N PRO A 83 -15.69 -1.36 46.30
CA PRO A 83 -15.98 -0.09 45.62
C PRO A 83 -14.77 0.86 45.56
N ASP A 84 -13.84 0.78 46.51
CA ASP A 84 -12.69 1.70 46.61
C ASP A 84 -11.42 1.17 45.91
N PHE A 85 -11.52 0.17 45.02
CA PHE A 85 -10.35 -0.49 44.42
C PHE A 85 -9.41 0.47 43.67
N PHE A 86 -9.93 1.51 43.02
CA PHE A 86 -9.14 2.52 42.30
C PHE A 86 -8.92 3.82 43.09
N ASN A 87 -9.08 3.80 44.43
CA ASN A 87 -9.14 4.94 45.36
C ASN A 87 -10.49 5.69 45.37
N LEU A 88 -10.54 6.81 46.10
CA LEU A 88 -11.75 7.62 46.33
C LEU A 88 -12.46 8.12 45.05
N ASN A 89 -11.78 8.14 43.90
CA ASN A 89 -12.33 8.63 42.62
C ASN A 89 -12.69 7.49 41.65
N THR A 90 -12.87 6.27 42.16
CA THR A 90 -13.16 5.07 41.36
C THR A 90 -14.33 5.28 40.40
N ASP A 91 -15.44 5.86 40.87
CA ASP A 91 -16.64 6.09 40.06
C ASP A 91 -16.37 6.99 38.86
N ILE A 92 -15.62 8.09 39.06
CA ILE A 92 -15.28 9.05 38.01
C ILE A 92 -14.42 8.38 36.94
N ILE A 93 -13.40 7.61 37.37
CA ILE A 93 -12.49 6.90 36.45
C ILE A 93 -13.28 5.88 35.61
N MET A 94 -14.19 5.12 36.23
CA MET A 94 -14.99 4.12 35.54
C MET A 94 -15.97 4.75 34.54
N VAL A 95 -16.62 5.86 34.90
CA VAL A 95 -17.51 6.60 33.99
C VAL A 95 -16.75 7.14 32.78
N LEU A 96 -15.58 7.77 33.00
CA LEU A 96 -14.75 8.29 31.91
C LEU A 96 -14.26 7.17 30.99
N THR A 97 -13.79 6.06 31.56
CA THR A 97 -13.25 4.94 30.78
C THR A 97 -14.36 4.27 29.97
N THR A 98 -15.53 4.02 30.57
CA THR A 98 -16.68 3.45 29.88
C THR A 98 -17.22 4.39 28.79
N GLY A 99 -17.28 5.69 29.08
CA GLY A 99 -17.65 6.72 28.10
C GLY A 99 -16.69 6.80 26.92
N ALA A 100 -15.38 6.65 27.17
CA ALA A 100 -14.37 6.60 26.11
C ALA A 100 -14.52 5.35 25.23
N VAL A 101 -14.67 4.17 25.84
CA VAL A 101 -14.94 2.91 25.12
C VAL A 101 -16.21 3.02 24.28
N PHE A 102 -17.29 3.55 24.84
CA PHE A 102 -18.54 3.77 24.13
C PHE A 102 -18.36 4.70 22.92
N THR A 103 -17.70 5.85 23.11
CA THR A 103 -17.47 6.81 22.02
C THR A 103 -16.61 6.20 20.91
N LEU A 104 -15.54 5.47 21.27
CA LEU A 104 -14.69 4.77 20.31
C LEU A 104 -15.45 3.66 19.57
N SER A 105 -16.39 2.99 20.22
CA SER A 105 -17.23 1.96 19.58
C SER A 105 -18.10 2.53 18.46
N LEU A 106 -18.51 3.79 18.58
CA LEU A 106 -19.26 4.50 17.53
C LEU A 106 -18.34 5.07 16.45
N PHE A 107 -17.15 5.53 16.83
CA PHE A 107 -16.21 6.19 15.92
C PHE A 107 -15.45 5.22 15.01
N ILE A 108 -14.93 4.11 15.54
CA ILE A 108 -14.09 3.16 14.80
C ILE A 108 -14.78 2.64 13.52
N PRO A 109 -16.07 2.23 13.54
CA PRO A 109 -16.78 1.80 12.34
C PRO A 109 -16.84 2.87 11.24
N GLN A 110 -16.93 4.16 11.60
CA GLN A 110 -17.02 5.29 10.65
C GLN A 110 -15.75 5.47 9.82
N LEU A 111 -14.61 4.95 10.28
CA LEU A 111 -13.35 4.99 9.53
C LEU A 111 -13.38 4.11 8.27
N ASN A 112 -14.38 3.22 8.15
CA ASN A 112 -14.64 2.39 6.96
C ASN A 112 -13.39 1.61 6.47
N LEU A 113 -12.51 1.21 7.39
CA LEU A 113 -11.21 0.60 7.07
C LEU A 113 -11.36 -0.69 6.27
N LYS A 114 -12.36 -1.53 6.60
CA LYS A 114 -12.65 -2.77 5.89
C LYS A 114 -13.09 -2.51 4.44
N ALA A 115 -14.03 -1.60 4.22
CA ALA A 115 -14.50 -1.27 2.88
C ALA A 115 -13.39 -0.66 2.01
N ARG A 116 -12.51 0.17 2.60
CA ARG A 116 -11.35 0.74 1.91
C ARG A 116 -10.32 -0.34 1.54
N TYR A 117 -10.07 -1.29 2.43
CA TYR A 117 -9.24 -2.47 2.14
C TYR A 117 -9.83 -3.28 0.97
N GLU A 118 -11.13 -3.58 0.98
CA GLU A 118 -11.79 -4.37 -0.08
C GLU A 118 -11.71 -3.68 -1.45
N LYS A 119 -11.89 -2.34 -1.49
CA LYS A 119 -11.72 -1.55 -2.71
C LYS A 119 -10.30 -1.64 -3.27
N LEU A 120 -9.29 -1.44 -2.43
CA LEU A 120 -7.88 -1.59 -2.82
C LEU A 120 -7.56 -3.01 -3.28
N LYS A 121 -8.13 -4.02 -2.61
CA LYS A 121 -7.97 -5.42 -2.97
C LYS A 121 -8.49 -5.74 -4.35
N LYS A 122 -9.72 -5.34 -4.64
CA LYS A 122 -10.31 -5.48 -5.97
C LYS A 122 -9.44 -4.80 -7.03
N ASN A 123 -9.03 -3.57 -6.76
CA ASN A 123 -8.26 -2.77 -7.70
C ASN A 123 -6.88 -3.39 -8.04
N TYR A 124 -6.11 -3.86 -7.06
CA TYR A 124 -4.80 -4.44 -7.37
C TYR A 124 -4.92 -5.80 -8.09
N ILE A 125 -6.06 -6.50 -7.95
CA ILE A 125 -6.38 -7.73 -8.71
C ILE A 125 -6.69 -7.36 -10.17
N GLU A 126 -7.48 -6.31 -10.40
CA GLU A 126 -7.74 -5.78 -11.75
C GLU A 126 -6.45 -5.32 -12.45
N MET A 127 -5.54 -4.68 -11.72
CA MET A 127 -4.21 -4.34 -12.23
C MET A 127 -3.37 -5.56 -12.64
N GLN A 128 -3.56 -6.71 -11.98
CA GLN A 128 -2.89 -7.95 -12.41
C GLN A 128 -3.47 -8.45 -13.75
N GLY A 129 -4.78 -8.25 -13.98
CA GLY A 129 -5.42 -8.49 -15.28
C GLY A 129 -4.80 -7.65 -16.39
N LEU A 130 -4.64 -6.34 -16.15
CA LEU A 130 -4.01 -5.44 -17.12
C LEU A 130 -2.58 -5.86 -17.49
N VAL A 131 -1.79 -6.36 -16.54
CA VAL A 131 -0.43 -6.87 -16.86
C VAL A 131 -0.50 -8.09 -17.78
N SER A 132 -1.47 -8.98 -17.58
CA SER A 132 -1.68 -10.14 -18.45
C SER A 132 -2.11 -9.71 -19.86
N GLU A 133 -3.03 -8.76 -19.97
CA GLU A 133 -3.46 -8.20 -21.26
C GLU A 133 -2.31 -7.49 -21.98
N LEU A 134 -1.49 -6.76 -21.23
CA LEU A 134 -0.32 -6.05 -21.76
C LEU A 134 0.73 -7.01 -22.32
N SER A 135 0.85 -8.23 -21.79
CA SER A 135 1.75 -9.26 -22.34
C SER A 135 1.31 -9.82 -23.70
N LEU A 136 0.03 -9.64 -24.07
CA LEU A 136 -0.55 -10.04 -25.34
C LEU A 136 -0.74 -8.84 -26.29
N CYS A 137 -0.10 -7.71 -25.98
CA CYS A 137 -0.29 -6.46 -26.69
C CYS A 137 0.57 -6.42 -27.97
N ASP A 138 -0.08 -6.54 -29.13
CA ASP A 138 0.58 -6.54 -30.44
C ASP A 138 0.37 -5.23 -31.22
N SER A 139 -0.42 -4.29 -30.69
CA SER A 139 -0.83 -3.09 -31.42
C SER A 139 -0.81 -1.82 -30.57
N LYS A 140 -0.57 -0.67 -31.21
CA LYS A 140 -0.61 0.64 -30.53
C LYS A 140 -1.99 0.98 -29.98
N ASN A 141 -3.07 0.56 -30.66
CA ASN A 141 -4.43 0.85 -30.21
C ASN A 141 -4.72 0.11 -28.89
N ASN A 142 -4.40 -1.18 -28.83
CA ASN A 142 -4.53 -1.98 -27.61
C ASN A 142 -3.69 -1.38 -26.47
N PHE A 143 -2.48 -0.88 -26.78
CA PHE A 143 -1.64 -0.21 -25.80
C PHE A 143 -2.31 1.04 -25.20
N PHE A 144 -2.91 1.89 -26.03
CA PHE A 144 -3.61 3.09 -25.55
C PHE A 144 -4.88 2.77 -24.75
N GLU A 145 -5.60 1.71 -25.11
CA GLU A 145 -6.74 1.21 -24.34
C GLU A 145 -6.30 0.76 -22.94
N ILE A 146 -5.32 -0.14 -22.85
CA ILE A 146 -4.77 -0.62 -21.56
C ILE A 146 -4.21 0.53 -20.72
N GLN A 147 -3.55 1.51 -21.36
CA GLN A 147 -3.07 2.70 -20.67
C GLN A 147 -4.22 3.53 -20.09
N GLY A 148 -5.32 3.69 -20.84
CA GLY A 148 -6.54 4.36 -20.38
C GLY A 148 -7.19 3.62 -19.20
N ASP A 149 -7.31 2.30 -19.29
CA ASP A 149 -7.85 1.46 -18.22
C ASP A 149 -6.98 1.53 -16.96
N TYR A 150 -5.66 1.53 -17.12
CA TYR A 150 -4.74 1.75 -16.00
C TYR A 150 -4.96 3.11 -15.33
N GLN A 151 -5.15 4.18 -16.10
CA GLN A 151 -5.44 5.51 -15.55
C GLN A 151 -6.78 5.53 -14.80
N ALA A 152 -7.83 4.90 -15.35
CA ALA A 152 -9.11 4.77 -14.66
C ALA A 152 -8.97 3.99 -13.33
N LEU A 153 -8.17 2.91 -13.32
CA LEU A 153 -7.86 2.19 -12.09
C LEU A 153 -7.06 3.04 -11.09
N LEU A 154 -6.17 3.92 -11.55
CA LEU A 154 -5.44 4.83 -10.66
C LEU A 154 -6.40 5.75 -9.91
N ASP A 155 -7.38 6.32 -10.59
CA ASP A 155 -8.34 7.28 -10.03
C ASP A 155 -9.47 6.63 -9.21
N SER A 156 -9.70 5.33 -9.38
CA SER A 156 -10.81 4.61 -8.75
C SER A 156 -10.71 4.38 -7.23
N VAL A 157 -9.49 4.45 -6.67
CA VAL A 157 -9.23 4.11 -5.25
C VAL A 157 -8.26 5.09 -4.61
N GLU A 158 -8.23 5.09 -3.28
CA GLU A 158 -7.28 5.93 -2.54
C GLU A 158 -5.82 5.57 -2.85
N ASN A 159 -4.96 6.59 -2.81
CA ASN A 159 -3.54 6.41 -3.05
C ASN A 159 -2.82 5.78 -1.84
N HIS A 160 -1.77 5.02 -2.14
CA HIS A 160 -0.87 4.51 -1.11
C HIS A 160 -0.15 5.67 -0.41
N ARG A 161 0.28 5.46 0.83
CA ARG A 161 1.14 6.43 1.53
C ARG A 161 2.59 6.27 1.08
N PRO A 162 3.46 7.29 1.24
CA PRO A 162 4.88 7.17 0.94
C PRO A 162 5.54 6.01 1.71
N PHE A 163 5.12 5.78 2.95
CA PHE A 163 5.63 4.69 3.79
C PHE A 163 5.26 3.30 3.27
N ASP A 164 4.12 3.15 2.59
CA ASP A 164 3.71 1.86 2.02
C ASP A 164 4.69 1.47 0.90
N MET A 165 5.12 2.45 0.10
CA MET A 165 6.14 2.26 -0.93
C MET A 165 7.53 1.99 -0.33
N LEU A 166 7.97 2.78 0.66
CA LEU A 166 9.25 2.56 1.33
C LEU A 166 9.32 1.17 1.97
N TYR A 167 8.24 0.73 2.62
CA TYR A 167 8.15 -0.59 3.24
C TYR A 167 8.30 -1.69 2.19
N PHE A 168 7.53 -1.60 1.10
CA PHE A 168 7.63 -2.54 -0.01
C PHE A 168 9.06 -2.62 -0.57
N VAL A 169 9.66 -1.48 -0.92
CA VAL A 169 10.99 -1.44 -1.54
C VAL A 169 12.08 -1.98 -0.61
N HIS A 170 11.98 -1.72 0.70
CA HIS A 170 13.01 -2.13 1.65
C HIS A 170 12.89 -3.59 2.10
N PHE A 171 11.67 -4.08 2.34
CA PHE A 171 11.46 -5.40 2.96
C PHE A 171 11.07 -6.51 1.99
N GLU A 172 10.53 -6.19 0.82
CA GLU A 172 9.88 -7.18 -0.05
C GLU A 172 10.29 -7.13 -1.50
N ALA A 173 10.75 -5.97 -1.97
CA ALA A 173 11.26 -5.87 -3.31
C ALA A 173 12.52 -6.72 -3.44
N ASP A 174 12.61 -7.43 -4.56
CA ASP A 174 13.79 -8.22 -4.88
C ASP A 174 15.00 -7.29 -5.13
N LYS A 175 16.21 -7.83 -5.06
CA LYS A 175 17.47 -7.06 -5.24
C LYS A 175 17.56 -6.34 -6.57
N ASN A 176 16.77 -6.76 -7.56
CA ASN A 176 16.69 -6.19 -8.89
C ASN A 176 15.63 -5.07 -9.02
N CYS A 177 15.09 -4.56 -7.91
CA CYS A 177 14.14 -3.44 -7.96
C CYS A 177 14.81 -2.21 -8.58
N SER A 178 14.09 -1.53 -9.47
CA SER A 178 14.59 -0.35 -10.19
C SER A 178 14.90 0.84 -9.28
N ARG A 179 14.33 0.87 -8.06
CA ARG A 179 14.51 1.95 -7.09
C ARG A 179 15.44 1.54 -5.95
N ASN A 180 16.53 2.27 -5.80
CA ASN A 180 17.39 2.21 -4.62
C ASN A 180 16.97 3.26 -3.58
N LEU A 181 16.95 2.88 -2.30
CA LEU A 181 16.58 3.76 -1.20
C LEU A 181 17.80 4.49 -0.63
N SER A 182 17.60 5.76 -0.29
CA SER A 182 18.58 6.54 0.47
C SER A 182 18.59 6.13 1.94
N PHE A 183 19.73 6.27 2.61
CA PHE A 183 19.86 6.02 4.05
C PHE A 183 18.81 6.78 4.89
N PHE A 184 18.52 8.03 4.53
CA PHE A 184 17.51 8.84 5.22
C PHE A 184 16.09 8.28 5.08
N GLU A 185 15.75 7.70 3.91
CA GLU A 185 14.46 7.07 3.69
C GLU A 185 14.31 5.79 4.51
N VAL A 186 15.38 5.01 4.60
CA VAL A 186 15.46 3.81 5.43
C VAL A 186 15.31 4.16 6.91
N LEU A 187 16.06 5.15 7.40
CA LEU A 187 15.94 5.64 8.77
C LEU A 187 14.50 6.10 9.08
N ARG A 188 13.90 6.88 8.17
CA ARG A 188 12.52 7.35 8.30
C ARG A 188 11.52 6.19 8.35
N LEU A 189 11.74 5.13 7.58
CA LEU A 189 10.92 3.92 7.60
C LEU A 189 11.04 3.20 8.95
N TYR A 190 12.25 2.99 9.47
CA TYR A 190 12.44 2.35 10.78
C TYR A 190 11.81 3.15 11.91
N VAL A 191 11.96 4.48 11.92
CA VAL A 191 11.28 5.34 12.91
C VAL A 191 9.76 5.19 12.81
N TYR A 192 9.20 5.18 11.60
CA TYR A 192 7.76 4.97 11.41
C TYR A 192 7.29 3.61 11.95
N VAL A 193 8.00 2.53 11.61
CA VAL A 193 7.66 1.17 12.06
C VAL A 193 7.78 1.06 13.59
N PHE A 194 8.85 1.63 14.17
CA PHE A 194 9.06 1.65 15.60
C PHE A 194 7.93 2.39 16.33
N VAL A 195 7.64 3.63 15.95
CA VAL A 195 6.56 4.43 16.57
C VAL A 195 5.21 3.73 16.45
N ARG A 196 4.87 3.20 15.27
CA ARG A 196 3.62 2.46 15.07
C ARG A 196 3.53 1.24 16.00
N THR A 197 4.60 0.46 16.07
CA THR A 197 4.65 -0.76 16.88
C THR A 197 4.57 -0.41 18.36
N SER A 198 5.36 0.55 18.82
CA SER A 198 5.36 1.04 20.20
C SER A 198 3.98 1.55 20.63
N PHE A 199 3.28 2.29 19.77
CA PHE A 199 1.93 2.78 20.07
C PHE A 199 0.92 1.63 20.24
N ILE A 200 0.96 0.65 19.33
CA ILE A 200 0.07 -0.52 19.40
C ILE A 200 0.38 -1.35 20.66
N THR A 201 1.66 -1.64 20.93
CA THR A 201 2.06 -2.40 22.12
C THR A 201 1.68 -1.69 23.41
N LEU A 202 1.84 -0.36 23.47
CA LEU A 202 1.43 0.44 24.61
C LEU A 202 -0.08 0.35 24.81
N ALA A 203 -0.88 0.50 23.75
CA ALA A 203 -2.33 0.40 23.84
C ALA A 203 -2.80 -0.97 24.37
N TYR A 204 -2.13 -2.07 24.03
CA TYR A 204 -2.50 -3.39 24.58
C TYR A 204 -2.08 -3.59 26.04
N THR A 205 -0.91 -3.08 26.42
CA THR A 205 -0.29 -3.36 27.72
C THR A 205 -0.69 -2.38 28.82
N LEU A 206 -1.05 -1.14 28.45
CA LEU A 206 -1.42 -0.08 29.39
C LEU A 206 -2.47 -0.50 30.42
N PRO A 207 -3.60 -1.16 30.06
CA PRO A 207 -4.57 -1.54 31.08
C PRO A 207 -4.04 -2.60 32.04
N VAL A 208 -3.26 -3.57 31.57
CA VAL A 208 -2.65 -4.60 32.43
C VAL A 208 -1.65 -3.97 33.38
N PHE A 209 -0.83 -3.05 32.86
CA PHE A 209 0.14 -2.31 33.67
C PHE A 209 -0.55 -1.52 34.77
N CYS A 210 -1.61 -0.77 34.45
CA CYS A 210 -2.38 -0.02 35.45
C CYS A 210 -2.84 -0.95 36.57
N VAL A 211 -3.43 -2.10 36.24
CA VAL A 211 -3.98 -3.06 37.21
C VAL A 211 -2.90 -3.66 38.11
N VAL A 212 -1.72 -3.97 37.58
CA VAL A 212 -0.60 -4.50 38.37
C VAL A 212 0.03 -3.42 39.25
N SER A 213 -0.06 -2.15 38.86
CA SER A 213 0.48 -1.02 39.60
C SER A 213 -0.43 -0.45 40.70
N LEU A 214 -1.69 -0.91 40.75
CA LEU A 214 -2.71 -0.57 41.75
C LEU A 214 -2.64 -1.51 42.96
#